data_AF-A0A2P8C5E9-F1
#
_entry.id   AF-A0A2P8C5E9-F1
#
_cell.length_a   1.000
_cell.length_b   1.000
_cell.length_c   1.000
_cell.angle_alpha   90.00
_cell.angle_beta   90.00
_cell.angle_gamma   90.00
#
_symmetry.space_group_name_H-M   'P 1'
#
loop_
_entity.id
_entity.type
_entity.pdbx_description
1 polymer ?
#
loop_
_entity_poly.entity_id
_entity_poly.type
_entity_poly.pdbx_seq_one_letter_code
_entity_poly.pdbx_strand_id
1 'polypeptide(L)'
;MAVPVFTPIYLLSTVAVFSPHTTVLRFTASFFLKTKAVPLFTMTILLKTAACFLKIFSYSLFEHEGFFKTHRYLDWTQGCSSFKTQETDNFLRLFLLLSMADVHDKATRSYNMSRIKGKNTKPEMLVRRFLFANGFRYRLNVKSLPGKPDIVLPKYKTVIFINGCFWHGHKGCRYFVLPKTRTEWWLQKIKDTQKRDKEAEMALQVAGWKVITIWTCELKPKRLQETLNYLKNILCS
;
A
#
# COMPACT_ATOMS: atom_id res chain seq x y z
N MET A 1 24.43 33.86 34.88
CA MET A 1 25.06 34.21 33.58
C MET A 1 24.53 33.22 32.55
N ALA A 2 23.76 33.70 31.58
CA ALA A 2 23.11 32.90 30.55
C ALA A 2 24.12 32.53 29.45
N VAL A 3 24.16 31.26 29.04
CA VAL A 3 24.95 30.81 27.88
C VAL A 3 23.97 30.61 26.71
N PRO A 4 24.14 31.29 25.57
CA PRO A 4 23.28 31.10 24.41
C PRO A 4 23.68 29.86 23.62
N VAL A 5 22.72 28.98 23.32
CA VAL A 5 22.90 27.88 22.36
C VAL A 5 22.44 28.37 20.99
N PHE A 6 23.40 28.64 20.10
CA PHE A 6 23.16 28.95 18.69
C PHE A 6 23.00 27.64 17.90
N THR A 7 21.87 27.46 17.22
CA THR A 7 21.67 26.41 16.22
C THR A 7 22.20 26.88 14.86
N PRO A 8 23.01 26.09 14.14
CA PRO A 8 23.39 26.44 12.77
C PRO A 8 22.28 26.04 11.79
N ILE A 9 21.79 27.02 11.02
CA ILE A 9 20.91 26.81 9.87
C ILE A 9 21.81 26.53 8.65
N TYR A 10 21.63 25.37 8.01
CA TYR A 10 22.30 25.04 6.75
C TYR A 10 21.36 25.35 5.59
N LEU A 11 21.74 26.30 4.73
CA LEU A 11 21.06 26.58 3.46
C LEU A 11 21.81 25.86 2.33
N LEU A 12 21.18 24.83 1.76
CA LEU A 12 21.61 24.20 0.51
C LEU A 12 21.03 25.01 -0.66
N SER A 13 21.86 25.74 -1.39
CA SER A 13 21.50 26.27 -2.70
C SER A 13 22.09 25.40 -3.80
N THR A 14 21.25 24.68 -4.54
CA THR A 14 21.62 23.98 -5.77
C THR A 14 21.46 24.95 -6.95
N VAL A 15 22.53 25.16 -7.73
CA VAL A 15 22.46 25.86 -9.01
C VAL A 15 22.74 24.83 -10.11
N ALA A 16 21.73 24.53 -10.93
CA ALA A 16 21.88 23.69 -12.11
C ALA A 16 22.14 24.59 -13.32
N VAL A 17 23.28 24.40 -13.99
CA VAL A 17 23.59 25.08 -15.25
C VAL A 17 23.34 24.09 -16.39
N PHE A 18 22.37 24.40 -17.25
CA PHE A 18 22.07 23.62 -18.46
C PHE A 18 22.91 24.14 -19.63
N SER A 19 23.69 23.26 -20.27
CA SER A 19 24.33 23.52 -21.57
C SER A 19 23.84 22.47 -22.58
N PRO A 20 23.41 22.85 -23.80
CA PRO A 20 22.57 22.00 -24.64
C PRO A 20 23.32 20.97 -25.51
N HIS A 21 24.59 20.66 -25.24
CA HIS A 21 25.36 19.74 -26.10
C HIS A 21 26.19 18.64 -25.40
N THR A 22 26.01 18.40 -24.11
CA THR A 22 26.69 17.29 -23.40
C THR A 22 25.84 16.70 -22.27
N THR A 23 25.58 15.39 -22.34
CA THR A 23 24.84 14.63 -21.29
C THR A 23 25.77 14.31 -20.11
N VAL A 24 26.24 15.33 -19.40
CA VAL A 24 26.99 15.16 -18.14
C VAL A 24 26.53 16.21 -17.13
N LEU A 25 25.74 15.79 -16.14
CA LEU A 25 25.43 16.59 -14.95
C LEU A 25 26.68 16.67 -14.06
N ARG A 26 27.43 17.77 -14.14
CA ARG A 26 28.48 18.09 -13.16
C ARG A 26 27.87 18.76 -11.95
N PHE A 27 27.84 18.07 -10.82
CA PHE A 27 27.58 18.67 -9.52
C PHE A 27 28.91 19.14 -8.92
N THR A 28 29.17 20.45 -8.92
CA THR A 28 30.26 21.03 -8.15
C THR A 28 29.73 21.47 -6.79
N ALA A 29 30.06 20.73 -5.72
CA ALA A 29 29.84 21.18 -4.35
C ALA A 29 31.10 21.94 -3.89
N SER A 30 31.01 23.26 -3.75
CA SER A 30 32.08 24.05 -3.15
C SER A 30 31.95 24.02 -1.62
N PHE A 31 32.91 23.38 -0.96
CA PHE A 31 32.98 23.33 0.50
C PHE A 31 33.84 24.51 1.00
N PHE A 32 33.21 25.56 1.52
CA PHE A 32 33.94 26.63 2.20
C PHE A 32 34.11 26.28 3.69
N LEU A 33 35.27 25.71 4.04
CA LEU A 33 35.67 25.53 5.44
C LEU A 33 36.19 26.86 5.98
N LYS A 34 35.36 27.59 6.73
CA LYS A 34 35.88 28.63 7.64
C LYS A 34 36.40 27.92 8.89
N THR A 35 37.70 27.69 8.93
CA THR A 35 38.38 26.98 10.02
C THR A 35 38.34 27.81 11.31
N LYS A 36 37.73 27.25 12.35
CA LYS A 36 38.25 27.41 13.71
C LYS A 36 38.56 26.02 14.23
N ALA A 37 39.74 25.89 14.84
CA ALA A 37 40.42 24.64 15.13
C ALA A 37 39.50 23.56 15.71
N VAL A 38 39.38 22.43 14.99
CA VAL A 38 38.73 21.21 15.47
C VAL A 38 39.81 20.13 15.51
N PRO A 39 39.94 19.35 16.60
CA PRO A 39 41.01 18.36 16.75
C PRO A 39 40.99 17.29 15.63
N LEU A 40 42.19 16.95 15.14
CA LEU A 40 42.47 16.03 14.01
C LEU A 40 41.72 14.69 14.04
N PHE A 41 41.26 14.24 15.21
CA PHE A 41 40.52 12.99 15.40
C PHE A 41 39.06 13.04 14.91
N THR A 42 38.46 14.23 14.82
CA THR A 42 37.07 14.41 14.39
C THR A 42 36.93 14.54 12.87
N MET A 43 37.99 15.00 12.18
CA MET A 43 38.02 15.16 10.72
C MET A 43 38.05 13.82 9.98
N THR A 44 38.73 12.80 10.53
CA THR A 44 38.78 11.46 9.95
C THR A 44 37.45 10.72 10.05
N ILE A 45 36.66 10.97 11.09
CA ILE A 45 35.30 10.41 11.24
C ILE A 45 34.34 11.06 10.25
N LEU A 46 34.39 12.40 10.11
CA LEU A 46 33.57 13.15 9.15
C LEU A 46 33.87 12.79 7.68
N LEU A 47 35.14 12.54 7.33
CA LEU A 47 35.53 12.10 5.99
C LEU A 47 35.07 10.66 5.69
N LYS A 48 35.12 9.76 6.69
CA LYS A 48 34.66 8.36 6.53
C LYS A 48 33.13 8.27 6.41
N THR A 49 32.38 9.08 7.16
CA THR A 49 30.90 9.11 7.07
C THR A 49 30.42 9.74 5.77
N ALA A 50 31.09 10.80 5.28
CA ALA A 50 30.79 11.41 3.98
C ALA A 50 31.07 10.45 2.80
N ALA A 51 32.16 9.69 2.86
CA ALA A 51 32.48 8.68 1.84
C ALA A 51 31.48 7.50 1.83
N CYS A 52 30.92 7.14 2.99
CA CYS A 52 29.89 6.11 3.11
C CYS A 52 28.55 6.56 2.49
N PHE A 53 28.17 7.83 2.74
CA PHE A 53 26.96 8.43 2.14
C PHE A 53 27.03 8.53 0.61
N LEU A 54 28.20 8.88 0.06
CA LEU A 54 28.39 8.97 -1.40
C LEU A 54 28.34 7.59 -2.09
N LYS A 55 28.80 6.52 -1.43
CA LYS A 55 28.70 5.14 -1.96
C LYS A 55 27.28 4.59 -1.95
N ILE A 56 26.49 4.95 -0.95
CA ILE A 56 25.08 4.54 -0.86
C ILE A 56 24.26 5.26 -1.95
N PHE A 57 24.52 6.57 -2.17
CA PHE A 57 23.79 7.36 -3.16
C PHE A 57 24.07 6.93 -4.61
N SER A 58 25.28 6.45 -4.92
CA SER A 58 25.60 5.94 -6.26
C SER A 58 24.91 4.62 -6.60
N TYR A 59 24.57 3.79 -5.60
CA TYR A 59 23.90 2.50 -5.83
C TYR A 59 22.40 2.66 -6.10
N SER A 60 21.75 3.67 -5.52
CA SER A 60 20.31 3.90 -5.67
C SER A 60 19.89 4.53 -7.00
N LEU A 61 20.85 5.07 -7.78
CA LEU A 61 20.60 5.72 -9.07
C LEU A 61 20.75 4.77 -10.28
N PHE A 62 21.15 3.51 -10.07
CA PHE A 62 21.44 2.55 -11.14
C PHE A 62 20.37 1.46 -11.34
N GLU A 63 19.29 1.45 -10.54
CA GLU A 63 18.23 0.42 -10.64
C GLU A 63 17.10 0.74 -11.66
N HIS A 64 17.22 1.81 -12.44
CA HIS A 64 16.13 2.21 -13.35
C HIS A 64 16.29 1.78 -14.82
N GLU A 65 17.32 0.99 -15.16
CA GLU A 65 17.52 0.44 -16.51
C GLU A 65 17.65 -1.08 -16.43
N GLY A 66 16.57 -1.79 -16.80
CA GLY A 66 16.52 -3.24 -16.78
C GLY A 66 17.44 -3.87 -17.82
N PHE A 67 18.39 -4.71 -17.40
CA PHE A 67 19.06 -5.65 -18.28
C PHE A 67 19.46 -6.92 -17.52
N PHE A 68 18.83 -8.04 -17.89
CA PHE A 68 19.19 -9.38 -17.43
C PHE A 68 20.64 -9.69 -17.85
N LYS A 69 21.52 -10.01 -16.89
CA LYS A 69 22.62 -10.96 -17.12
C LYS A 69 23.09 -11.58 -15.81
N THR A 70 23.00 -12.90 -15.80
CA THR A 70 23.58 -13.84 -14.84
C THR A 70 25.08 -13.62 -14.71
N HIS A 71 25.58 -13.25 -13.53
CA HIS A 71 26.95 -13.54 -13.14
C HIS A 71 27.09 -13.67 -11.62
N ARG A 72 27.43 -14.90 -11.21
CA ARG A 72 28.39 -15.25 -10.16
C ARG A 72 28.23 -14.50 -8.82
N TYR A 73 27.41 -15.10 -7.98
CA TYR A 73 27.36 -14.89 -6.53
C TYR A 73 28.76 -15.16 -5.95
N LEU A 74 29.55 -14.11 -5.73
CA LEU A 74 30.74 -14.18 -4.89
C LEU A 74 30.30 -13.89 -3.46
N ASP A 75 30.40 -14.96 -2.68
CA ASP A 75 30.25 -15.08 -1.26
C ASP A 75 30.93 -13.92 -0.51
N TRP A 76 30.12 -13.07 0.14
CA TRP A 76 30.57 -12.00 1.05
C TRP A 76 30.17 -12.31 2.50
N THR A 77 29.97 -13.58 2.84
CA THR A 77 29.64 -14.00 4.21
C THR A 77 30.87 -14.26 5.10
N GLN A 78 32.07 -13.88 4.66
CA GLN A 78 33.29 -14.01 5.46
C GLN A 78 33.95 -12.66 5.68
N GLY A 79 33.57 -11.99 6.77
CA GLY A 79 34.25 -10.77 7.19
C GLY A 79 33.45 -9.83 8.10
N CYS A 80 32.58 -10.32 8.97
CA CYS A 80 32.07 -9.52 10.09
C CYS A 80 31.42 -10.40 11.18
N SER A 81 32.17 -11.36 11.70
CA SER A 81 31.86 -11.96 13.00
C SER A 81 32.42 -11.02 14.09
N SER A 82 31.56 -10.66 15.05
CA SER A 82 31.86 -9.83 16.22
C SER A 82 31.74 -8.31 16.04
N PHE A 83 30.50 -7.83 15.89
CA PHE A 83 30.08 -6.59 16.54
C PHE A 83 28.58 -6.69 16.86
N LYS A 84 28.23 -7.44 17.91
CA LYS A 84 26.88 -7.42 18.50
C LYS A 84 26.82 -6.22 19.45
N THR A 85 26.45 -5.04 18.94
CA THR A 85 26.11 -3.92 19.81
C THR A 85 24.63 -4.02 20.19
N GLN A 86 24.33 -3.88 21.49
CA GLN A 86 22.96 -3.81 22.03
C GLN A 86 22.08 -2.74 21.34
N GLU A 87 22.69 -1.80 20.60
CA GLU A 87 21.98 -0.76 19.84
C GLU A 87 21.25 -1.30 18.60
N THR A 88 21.75 -2.32 17.90
CA THR A 88 21.04 -2.90 16.74
C THR A 88 19.84 -3.75 17.16
N ASP A 89 19.91 -4.39 18.32
CA ASP A 89 18.78 -5.10 18.93
C ASP A 89 17.70 -4.14 19.44
N ASN A 90 18.10 -2.96 19.96
CA ASN A 90 17.17 -1.90 20.30
C ASN A 90 16.54 -1.25 19.07
N PHE A 91 17.26 -1.11 17.95
CA PHE A 91 16.68 -0.55 16.72
C PHE A 91 15.68 -1.51 16.07
N LEU A 92 15.97 -2.82 16.05
CA LEU A 92 15.01 -3.83 15.62
C LEU A 92 13.84 -3.99 16.60
N ARG A 93 14.06 -3.89 17.92
CA ARG A 93 12.97 -3.81 18.92
C ARG A 93 12.13 -2.56 18.77
N LEU A 94 12.73 -1.40 18.52
CA LEU A 94 12.04 -0.13 18.33
C LEU A 94 11.27 -0.12 17.00
N PHE A 95 11.82 -0.72 15.96
CA PHE A 95 11.15 -0.93 14.67
C PHE A 95 10.01 -1.96 14.76
N LEU A 96 10.19 -3.05 15.54
CA LEU A 96 9.13 -4.02 15.85
C LEU A 96 8.04 -3.42 16.77
N LEU A 97 8.40 -2.55 17.72
CA LEU A 97 7.47 -1.79 18.55
C LEU A 97 6.70 -0.73 17.74
N LEU A 98 7.35 -0.10 16.75
CA LEU A 98 6.68 0.80 15.79
C LEU A 98 5.77 0.05 14.80
N SER A 99 5.90 -1.28 14.68
CA SER A 99 4.95 -2.14 13.94
C SER A 99 3.67 -2.49 14.72
N MET A 100 3.55 -2.01 15.96
CA MET A 100 2.49 -2.38 16.91
C MET A 100 1.54 -1.24 17.29
N ALA A 101 1.73 -0.05 16.75
CA ALA A 101 0.78 1.05 16.86
C ALA A 101 0.00 1.22 15.57
N ASP A 102 -1.24 1.71 15.69
CA ASP A 102 -1.94 2.28 14.54
C ASP A 102 -1.03 3.30 13.86
N VAL A 103 -0.80 3.14 12.55
CA VAL A 103 0.07 4.05 11.78
C VAL A 103 -0.49 5.49 11.78
N HIS A 104 -1.77 5.63 12.15
CA HIS A 104 -2.46 6.89 12.27
C HIS A 104 -2.80 7.21 13.72
N ASP A 105 -2.74 8.48 14.08
CA ASP A 105 -3.33 8.98 15.31
C ASP A 105 -4.87 8.85 15.28
N LYS A 106 -5.49 8.93 16.47
CA LYS A 106 -6.94 8.75 16.62
C LYS A 106 -7.77 9.71 15.76
N ALA A 107 -7.32 10.96 15.59
CA ALA A 107 -8.04 11.95 14.79
C ALA A 107 -7.94 11.62 13.30
N THR A 108 -6.74 11.28 12.81
CA THR A 108 -6.54 10.80 11.44
C THR A 108 -7.31 9.52 11.16
N ARG A 109 -7.35 8.56 12.10
CA ARG A 109 -8.16 7.34 11.93
C ARG A 109 -9.65 7.68 11.84
N SER A 110 -10.15 8.53 12.72
CA SER A 110 -11.55 8.97 12.70
C SER A 110 -11.90 9.66 11.37
N TYR A 111 -11.03 10.55 10.88
CA TYR A 111 -11.17 11.21 9.58
C TYR A 111 -11.14 10.21 8.41
N ASN A 112 -10.19 9.27 8.40
CA ASN A 112 -10.12 8.24 7.36
C ASN A 112 -11.38 7.36 7.34
N MET A 113 -11.86 6.96 8.52
CA MET A 113 -13.09 6.18 8.67
C MET A 113 -14.33 6.95 8.20
N SER A 114 -14.40 8.27 8.42
CA SER A 114 -15.53 9.09 7.95
C SER A 114 -15.54 9.28 6.42
N ARG A 115 -14.38 9.15 5.76
CA ARG A 115 -14.25 9.18 4.30
C ARG A 115 -14.64 7.88 3.62
N ILE A 116 -14.81 6.79 4.35
CA ILE A 116 -15.25 5.50 3.79
C ILE A 116 -16.70 5.63 3.36
N LYS A 117 -16.93 5.74 2.05
CA LYS A 117 -18.26 5.82 1.47
C LYS A 117 -18.92 4.45 1.45
N GLY A 118 -20.17 4.38 1.90
CA GLY A 118 -20.98 3.16 1.85
C GLY A 118 -21.68 2.89 0.51
N LYS A 119 -21.55 3.79 -0.48
CA LYS A 119 -22.19 3.69 -1.80
C LYS A 119 -21.35 4.36 -2.88
N ASN A 120 -21.52 3.92 -4.13
CA ASN A 120 -20.83 4.45 -5.30
C ASN A 120 -19.31 4.38 -5.14
N THR A 121 -18.82 3.30 -4.54
CA THR A 121 -17.38 3.09 -4.43
C THR A 121 -16.77 2.90 -5.82
N LYS A 122 -15.46 3.16 -5.95
CA LYS A 122 -14.72 2.95 -7.21
C LYS A 122 -14.96 1.55 -7.82
N PRO A 123 -14.88 0.43 -7.07
CA PRO A 123 -15.16 -0.90 -7.62
C PRO A 123 -16.62 -1.07 -8.09
N GLU A 124 -17.60 -0.56 -7.34
CA GLU A 124 -19.01 -0.57 -7.78
C GLU A 124 -19.19 0.16 -9.11
N MET A 125 -18.60 1.35 -9.24
CA MET A 125 -18.69 2.15 -10.45
C MET A 125 -18.06 1.46 -11.67
N LEU A 126 -16.98 0.69 -11.48
CA LEU A 126 -16.35 -0.07 -12.57
C LEU A 126 -17.30 -1.14 -13.12
N VAL A 127 -17.87 -1.97 -12.25
CA VAL A 127 -18.81 -3.03 -12.66
C VAL A 127 -20.06 -2.41 -13.30
N ARG A 128 -20.58 -1.34 -12.72
CA ARG A 128 -21.75 -0.61 -13.26
C ARG A 128 -21.54 -0.05 -14.65
N ARG A 129 -20.37 0.54 -14.91
CA ARG A 129 -20.00 1.06 -16.24
C ARG A 129 -19.87 -0.08 -17.24
N PHE A 130 -19.23 -1.18 -16.84
CA PHE A 130 -19.10 -2.37 -17.70
C PHE A 130 -20.46 -2.97 -18.07
N LEU A 131 -21.34 -3.18 -17.11
CA LEU A 131 -22.68 -3.72 -17.35
C LEU A 131 -23.49 -2.83 -18.30
N PHE A 132 -23.46 -1.51 -18.06
CA PHE A 132 -24.16 -0.56 -18.91
C PHE A 132 -23.59 -0.54 -20.35
N ALA A 133 -22.27 -0.55 -20.50
CA ALA A 133 -21.61 -0.58 -21.80
C ALA A 133 -21.93 -1.85 -22.62
N ASN A 134 -22.22 -2.96 -21.95
CA ASN A 134 -22.64 -4.22 -22.59
C ASN A 134 -24.18 -4.35 -22.72
N GLY A 135 -24.95 -3.28 -22.47
CA GLY A 135 -26.40 -3.26 -22.67
C GLY A 135 -27.23 -3.88 -21.53
N PHE A 136 -26.61 -4.29 -20.43
CA PHE A 136 -27.33 -4.87 -19.29
C PHE A 136 -28.06 -3.77 -18.51
N ARG A 137 -29.36 -3.96 -18.29
CA ARG A 137 -30.18 -3.11 -17.41
C ARG A 137 -30.20 -3.68 -16.00
N TYR A 138 -29.87 -2.86 -15.03
CA TYR A 138 -29.79 -3.25 -13.63
C TYR A 138 -30.49 -2.23 -12.71
N ARG A 139 -30.87 -2.71 -11.53
CA ARG A 139 -31.33 -1.90 -10.38
C ARG A 139 -30.25 -1.92 -9.31
N LEU A 140 -30.22 -0.88 -8.48
CA LEU A 140 -29.22 -0.73 -7.41
C LEU A 140 -29.88 -0.79 -6.04
N ASN A 141 -29.18 -1.35 -5.06
CA ASN A 141 -29.55 -1.30 -3.64
C ASN A 141 -31.02 -1.65 -3.37
N VAL A 142 -31.49 -2.75 -3.97
CA VAL A 142 -32.90 -3.17 -3.88
C VAL A 142 -33.18 -3.66 -2.45
N LYS A 143 -33.87 -2.82 -1.66
CA LYS A 143 -34.17 -3.10 -0.24
C LYS A 143 -35.12 -4.27 -0.02
N SER A 144 -35.90 -4.65 -1.03
CA SER A 144 -36.85 -5.77 -0.94
C SER A 144 -36.17 -7.14 -1.00
N LEU A 145 -34.89 -7.20 -1.38
CA LEU A 145 -34.14 -8.45 -1.45
C LEU A 145 -33.24 -8.64 -0.22
N PRO A 146 -33.12 -9.89 0.28
CA PRO A 146 -32.24 -10.19 1.40
C PRO A 146 -30.78 -9.80 1.08
N GLY A 147 -30.06 -9.32 2.09
CA GLY A 147 -28.68 -8.85 1.93
C GLY A 147 -28.49 -7.50 1.23
N LYS A 148 -29.56 -6.89 0.67
CA LYS A 148 -29.50 -5.61 -0.07
C LYS A 148 -28.40 -5.63 -1.15
N PRO A 149 -28.54 -6.48 -2.19
CA PRO A 149 -27.53 -6.62 -3.24
C PRO A 149 -27.21 -5.28 -3.91
N ASP A 150 -25.93 -5.10 -4.23
CA ASP A 150 -25.41 -3.87 -4.84
C ASP A 150 -26.03 -3.67 -6.23
N ILE A 151 -26.07 -4.73 -7.02
CA ILE A 151 -26.59 -4.74 -8.38
C ILE A 151 -27.56 -5.91 -8.55
N VAL A 152 -28.73 -5.62 -9.10
CA VAL A 152 -29.77 -6.61 -9.41
C VAL A 152 -30.09 -6.54 -10.89
N LEU A 153 -30.10 -7.69 -11.55
CA LEU A 153 -30.48 -7.85 -12.95
C LEU A 153 -31.77 -8.68 -13.04
N PRO A 154 -32.97 -8.05 -12.97
CA PRO A 154 -34.24 -8.76 -12.90
C PRO A 154 -34.50 -9.68 -14.10
N LYS A 155 -34.11 -9.25 -15.31
CA LYS A 155 -34.27 -10.03 -16.54
C LYS A 155 -33.56 -11.39 -16.48
N TYR A 156 -32.40 -11.42 -15.83
CA TYR A 156 -31.53 -12.60 -15.74
C TYR A 156 -31.68 -13.34 -14.40
N LYS A 157 -32.63 -12.92 -13.55
CA LYS A 157 -32.79 -13.41 -12.17
C LYS A 157 -31.45 -13.51 -11.42
N THR A 158 -30.57 -12.52 -11.65
CA THR A 158 -29.21 -12.52 -11.12
C THR A 158 -28.98 -11.32 -10.20
N VAL A 159 -28.30 -11.55 -9.08
CA VAL A 159 -27.86 -10.53 -8.13
C VAL A 159 -26.34 -10.57 -8.00
N ILE A 160 -25.73 -9.39 -7.89
CA ILE A 160 -24.28 -9.24 -7.77
C ILE A 160 -23.97 -8.49 -6.48
N PHE A 161 -23.14 -9.10 -5.64
CA PHE A 161 -22.53 -8.49 -4.46
C PHE A 161 -21.09 -8.07 -4.77
N ILE A 162 -20.73 -6.84 -4.41
CA ILE A 162 -19.39 -6.29 -4.62
C ILE A 162 -18.72 -6.15 -3.24
N ASN A 163 -18.12 -7.25 -2.80
CA ASN A 163 -17.62 -7.37 -1.43
C ASN A 163 -16.20 -6.79 -1.28
N GLY A 164 -16.06 -5.90 -0.31
CA GLY A 164 -14.77 -5.44 0.17
C GLY A 164 -13.99 -6.59 0.84
N CYS A 165 -12.74 -6.84 0.42
CA CYS A 165 -11.98 -7.98 0.92
C CYS A 165 -11.75 -7.94 2.43
N PHE A 166 -11.57 -6.74 2.99
CA PHE A 166 -11.40 -6.54 4.43
C PHE A 166 -12.70 -6.78 5.21
N TRP A 167 -13.80 -6.13 4.79
CA TRP A 167 -15.06 -6.09 5.54
C TRP A 167 -15.80 -7.42 5.60
N HIS A 168 -15.71 -8.22 4.54
CA HIS A 168 -16.36 -9.53 4.44
C HIS A 168 -15.40 -10.70 4.69
N GLY A 169 -14.13 -10.42 5.01
CA GLY A 169 -13.15 -11.44 5.37
C GLY A 169 -12.76 -12.39 4.24
N HIS A 170 -12.23 -11.86 3.14
CA HIS A 170 -11.81 -12.67 2.00
C HIS A 170 -10.64 -13.61 2.37
N LYS A 171 -10.92 -14.92 2.43
CA LYS A 171 -9.93 -15.95 2.75
C LYS A 171 -8.84 -16.04 1.67
N GLY A 172 -7.58 -16.20 2.07
CA GLY A 172 -6.44 -16.31 1.14
C GLY A 172 -6.10 -15.04 0.36
N CYS A 173 -6.72 -13.90 0.71
CA CYS A 173 -6.50 -12.64 0.02
C CYS A 173 -5.42 -11.81 0.71
N ARG A 174 -4.43 -11.32 -0.05
CA ARG A 174 -3.39 -10.40 0.47
C ARG A 174 -3.94 -9.09 1.06
N TYR A 175 -5.15 -8.70 0.67
CA TYR A 175 -5.79 -7.46 1.12
C TYR A 175 -6.64 -7.67 2.38
N PHE A 176 -6.76 -8.90 2.85
CA PHE A 176 -7.35 -9.22 4.13
C PHE A 176 -6.23 -9.36 5.17
N VAL A 177 -6.06 -8.32 5.98
CA VAL A 177 -5.11 -8.31 7.10
C VAL A 177 -5.88 -7.96 8.36
N LEU A 178 -5.83 -8.84 9.35
CA LEU A 178 -6.47 -8.59 10.64
C LEU A 178 -5.72 -7.46 11.37
N PRO A 179 -6.42 -6.42 11.84
CA PRO A 179 -5.80 -5.37 12.62
C PRO A 179 -5.26 -5.95 13.94
N LYS A 180 -4.01 -5.59 14.30
CA LYS A 180 -3.41 -5.97 15.59
C LYS A 180 -4.11 -5.32 16.78
N THR A 181 -4.78 -4.19 16.54
CA THR A 181 -5.54 -3.46 17.56
C THR A 181 -6.99 -3.97 17.60
N ARG A 182 -7.48 -4.33 18.79
CA ARG A 182 -8.85 -4.87 19.01
C ARG A 182 -9.15 -6.12 18.13
N THR A 183 -8.19 -7.03 18.04
CA THR A 183 -8.27 -8.21 17.18
C THR A 183 -9.53 -9.04 17.42
N GLU A 184 -9.87 -9.32 18.67
CA GLU A 184 -11.04 -10.13 19.03
C GLU A 184 -12.36 -9.51 18.53
N TRP A 185 -12.48 -8.19 18.70
CA TRP A 185 -13.64 -7.44 18.21
C TRP A 185 -13.74 -7.47 16.68
N TRP A 186 -12.62 -7.31 15.97
CA TRP A 186 -12.59 -7.39 14.51
C TRP A 186 -12.94 -8.80 14.01
N LEU A 187 -12.40 -9.84 14.65
CA LEU A 187 -12.71 -11.22 14.35
C LEU A 187 -14.21 -11.49 14.49
N GLN A 188 -14.81 -11.10 15.61
CA GLN A 188 -16.24 -11.29 15.83
C GLN A 188 -17.07 -10.51 14.81
N LYS A 189 -16.74 -9.24 14.56
CA LYS A 189 -17.44 -8.40 13.56
C LYS A 189 -17.41 -8.99 12.15
N ILE A 190 -16.26 -9.53 11.74
CA ILE A 190 -16.11 -10.18 10.42
C ILE A 190 -16.92 -11.47 10.39
N LYS A 191 -16.84 -12.31 11.43
CA LYS A 191 -17.65 -13.55 11.55
C LYS A 191 -19.14 -13.27 11.45
N ASP A 192 -19.64 -12.26 12.16
CA ASP A 192 -21.05 -11.87 12.13
C ASP A 192 -21.47 -11.37 10.74
N THR A 193 -20.57 -10.67 10.04
CA THR A 193 -20.82 -10.21 8.67
C THR A 193 -20.89 -11.39 7.71
N GLN A 194 -19.94 -12.33 7.78
CA GLN A 194 -19.96 -13.56 6.97
C GLN A 194 -21.19 -14.43 7.24
N LYS A 195 -21.66 -14.50 8.49
CA LYS A 195 -22.90 -15.20 8.83
C LYS A 195 -24.09 -14.57 8.11
N ARG A 196 -24.25 -13.25 8.21
CA ARG A 196 -25.33 -12.52 7.52
C ARG A 196 -25.25 -12.64 6.00
N ASP A 197 -24.04 -12.61 5.42
CA ASP A 197 -23.85 -12.76 3.98
C ASP A 197 -24.31 -14.15 3.50
N LYS A 198 -23.97 -15.21 4.23
CA LYS A 198 -24.42 -16.58 3.94
C LYS A 198 -25.94 -16.72 4.05
N GLU A 199 -26.53 -16.18 5.10
CA GLU A 199 -27.99 -16.19 5.30
C GLU A 199 -28.69 -15.48 4.14
N ALA A 200 -28.17 -14.34 3.70
CA ALA A 200 -28.70 -13.62 2.55
C ALA A 200 -28.54 -14.40 1.24
N GLU A 201 -27.37 -14.98 0.99
CA GLU A 201 -27.11 -15.81 -0.19
C GLU A 201 -28.07 -17.00 -0.28
N MET A 202 -28.24 -17.74 0.82
CA MET A 202 -29.18 -18.86 0.88
C MET A 202 -30.62 -18.40 0.61
N ALA A 203 -31.07 -17.30 1.22
CA ALA A 203 -32.41 -16.78 1.00
C ALA A 203 -32.65 -16.35 -0.46
N LEU A 204 -31.63 -15.79 -1.12
CA LEU A 204 -31.69 -15.41 -2.54
C LEU A 204 -31.75 -16.64 -3.44
N GLN A 205 -30.94 -17.66 -3.17
CA GLN A 205 -30.93 -18.91 -3.92
C GLN A 205 -32.26 -19.65 -3.80
N VAL A 206 -32.83 -19.73 -2.58
CA VAL A 206 -34.17 -20.31 -2.34
C VAL A 206 -35.26 -19.53 -3.09
N ALA A 207 -35.14 -18.21 -3.18
CA ALA A 207 -36.03 -17.37 -3.97
C ALA A 207 -35.79 -17.45 -5.49
N GLY A 208 -34.92 -18.35 -5.96
CA GLY A 208 -34.63 -18.60 -7.37
C GLY A 208 -33.71 -17.57 -8.02
N TRP A 209 -32.94 -16.83 -7.23
CA TRP A 209 -31.95 -15.88 -7.75
C TRP A 209 -30.56 -16.53 -7.87
N LYS A 210 -29.89 -16.27 -8.98
CA LYS A 210 -28.47 -16.57 -9.17
C LYS A 210 -27.65 -15.52 -8.44
N VAL A 211 -26.85 -15.95 -7.46
CA VAL A 211 -26.00 -15.05 -6.65
C VAL A 211 -24.57 -15.08 -7.20
N ILE A 212 -24.02 -13.89 -7.47
CA ILE A 212 -22.63 -13.71 -7.89
C ILE A 212 -21.94 -12.79 -6.88
N THR A 213 -20.83 -13.24 -6.32
CA THR A 213 -20.00 -12.43 -5.44
C THR A 213 -18.73 -12.05 -6.16
N ILE A 214 -18.47 -10.75 -6.30
CA ILE A 214 -17.25 -10.20 -6.89
C ILE A 214 -16.46 -9.52 -5.79
N TRP A 215 -15.20 -9.89 -5.64
CA TRP A 215 -14.33 -9.29 -4.64
C TRP A 215 -13.60 -8.06 -5.18
N THR A 216 -13.45 -7.04 -4.35
CA THR A 216 -12.69 -5.82 -4.72
C THR A 216 -11.25 -6.07 -5.17
N CYS A 217 -10.63 -7.19 -4.78
CA CYS A 217 -9.29 -7.58 -5.24
C CYS A 217 -9.27 -8.11 -6.68
N GLU A 218 -10.38 -8.65 -7.17
CA GLU A 218 -10.55 -9.15 -8.54
C GLU A 218 -10.76 -7.99 -9.51
N LEU A 219 -11.36 -6.89 -9.03
CA LEU A 219 -11.54 -5.64 -9.78
C LEU A 219 -10.26 -4.77 -9.88
N LYS A 220 -9.10 -5.33 -9.54
CA LYS A 220 -7.80 -4.67 -9.72
C LYS A 220 -7.29 -4.90 -11.16
N PRO A 221 -6.48 -3.98 -11.72
CA PRO A 221 -6.07 -4.04 -13.13
C PRO A 221 -5.53 -5.41 -13.60
N LYS A 222 -4.83 -6.13 -12.72
CA LYS A 222 -4.27 -7.46 -13.01
C LYS A 222 -5.30 -8.54 -13.35
N ARG A 223 -6.50 -8.48 -12.77
CA ARG A 223 -7.56 -9.50 -12.93
C ARG A 223 -8.87 -8.94 -13.50
N LEU A 224 -8.95 -7.63 -13.65
CA LEU A 224 -10.17 -6.92 -14.02
C LEU A 224 -10.82 -7.48 -15.28
N GLN A 225 -10.07 -7.67 -16.36
CA GLN A 225 -10.62 -8.14 -17.63
C GLN A 225 -11.14 -9.57 -17.53
N GLU A 226 -10.41 -10.46 -16.86
CA GLU A 226 -10.82 -11.85 -16.64
C GLU A 226 -12.15 -11.91 -15.87
N THR A 227 -12.26 -11.14 -14.77
CA THR A 227 -13.47 -11.09 -13.94
C THR A 227 -14.67 -10.53 -14.71
N LEU A 228 -14.48 -9.46 -15.48
CA LEU A 228 -15.56 -8.85 -16.25
C LEU A 228 -16.01 -9.75 -17.42
N ASN A 229 -15.09 -10.43 -18.09
CA ASN A 229 -15.42 -11.38 -19.15
C ASN A 229 -16.16 -12.60 -18.58
N TYR A 230 -15.72 -13.13 -17.45
CA TYR A 230 -16.43 -14.19 -16.73
C TYR A 230 -17.86 -13.76 -16.37
N LEU A 231 -18.03 -12.56 -15.83
CA LEU A 231 -19.35 -11.99 -15.51
C LEU A 231 -20.24 -11.91 -16.75
N LYS A 232 -19.70 -11.44 -17.88
CA LYS A 232 -20.44 -11.36 -19.15
C LYS A 232 -20.89 -12.74 -19.62
N ASN A 233 -19.99 -13.72 -19.62
CA ASN A 233 -20.30 -15.08 -20.05
C ASN A 233 -21.44 -15.70 -19.23
N ILE A 234 -21.42 -15.48 -17.91
CA ILE A 234 -22.45 -15.98 -16.98
C ILE A 234 -23.83 -15.33 -17.18
N LEU A 235 -23.86 -14.08 -17.64
CA LEU A 235 -25.10 -13.36 -17.91
C LEU A 235 -25.63 -13.63 -19.33
N CYS A 236 -24.76 -14.08 -20.24
CA CYS A 236 -25.10 -14.43 -21.61
C CYS A 236 -25.46 -15.92 -21.78
N SER A 237 -25.04 -16.78 -20.85
CA SER A 237 -25.42 -18.20 -20.78
C SER A 237 -26.85 -18.38 -20.29
#